data_AF-A0A103Y0H0-F1
#
_entry.id   AF-A0A103Y0H0-F1
#
_cell.length_a   1.000
_cell.length_b   1.000
_cell.length_c   1.000
_cell.angle_alpha   90.00
_cell.angle_beta   90.00
_cell.angle_gamma   90.00
#
_symmetry.space_group_name_H-M   'P 1'
#
loop_
_entity.id
_entity.type
_entity.pdbx_description
1 polymer ?
#
loop_
_entity_poly.entity_id
_entity_poly.type
_entity_poly.pdbx_seq_one_letter_code
_entity_poly.pdbx_strand_id
1 'polypeptide(L)'
;MNASSMLLSSVLLQEDNDEIISKDDAKYAEELQVQEALLASISSSQTTDSASSSTHKARTSLGSWLKNKEVEIADPTLNICKICLENQESWKMFKNSTCSHSFCYECTSKHATTKIQENNNTIKCPGLNCKSALDFNALRLIIPKDVLMKWDEMLCESTILESHKLYCPFADCSVLLINDDISISKIDCPVCRRSFCAVCRVPWHSEFTCKEFEKLNSKKKGKKDDGMAVS
;
A
#
# COMPACT_ATOMS: atom_id res chain seq x y z
N MET A 1 -36.29 5.97 -27.64
CA MET A 1 -36.04 4.94 -26.60
C MET A 1 -34.58 4.54 -26.72
N ASN A 2 -33.64 4.69 -25.78
CA ASN A 2 -33.57 5.37 -24.49
C ASN A 2 -32.17 6.02 -24.43
N ALA A 3 -32.07 7.22 -23.86
CA ALA A 3 -30.82 7.83 -23.49
C ALA A 3 -30.30 7.19 -22.20
N SER A 4 -28.98 6.99 -22.09
CA SER A 4 -28.30 7.11 -20.79
C SER A 4 -26.81 7.31 -21.00
N SER A 5 -26.38 8.52 -20.64
CA SER A 5 -25.01 8.97 -20.50
C SER A 5 -24.83 9.35 -19.03
N MET A 6 -23.87 8.68 -18.38
CA MET A 6 -23.02 9.12 -17.27
C MET A 6 -23.61 9.47 -15.88
N LEU A 7 -23.05 8.89 -14.81
CA LEU A 7 -21.94 9.44 -13.98
C LEU A 7 -21.83 8.69 -12.64
N LEU A 8 -20.59 8.58 -12.15
CA LEU A 8 -20.23 8.25 -10.76
C LEU A 8 -20.79 9.30 -9.78
N SER A 9 -21.47 8.85 -8.72
CA SER A 9 -21.18 9.17 -7.30
C SER A 9 -22.25 8.63 -6.34
N SER A 10 -21.78 8.27 -5.13
CA SER A 10 -22.48 8.15 -3.84
C SER A 10 -23.44 6.98 -3.57
N VAL A 11 -22.98 6.09 -2.67
CA VAL A 11 -23.65 5.62 -1.43
C VAL A 11 -25.18 5.54 -1.48
N LEU A 12 -25.72 4.32 -1.50
CA LEU A 12 -26.84 3.93 -0.63
C LEU A 12 -26.64 2.47 -0.21
N LEU A 13 -26.62 2.26 1.11
CA LEU A 13 -26.84 0.98 1.75
C LEU A 13 -28.20 0.47 1.32
N GLN A 14 -28.26 -0.74 0.78
CA GLN A 14 -29.52 -1.43 0.61
C GLN A 14 -29.65 -2.39 1.79
N GLU A 15 -30.52 -1.99 2.71
CA GLU A 15 -31.00 -2.76 3.85
C GLU A 15 -31.82 -3.93 3.33
N ASP A 16 -31.32 -5.16 3.50
CA ASP A 16 -32.14 -6.35 3.54
C ASP A 16 -32.04 -6.89 4.97
N ASN A 17 -33.00 -6.48 5.79
CA ASN A 17 -33.29 -7.02 7.10
C ASN A 17 -34.45 -8.01 6.93
N ASP A 18 -34.22 -9.29 7.20
CA ASP A 18 -35.01 -10.07 8.18
C ASP A 18 -34.46 -11.50 8.37
N GLU A 19 -34.37 -11.86 9.66
CA GLU A 19 -34.19 -13.19 10.26
C GLU A 19 -32.82 -13.91 10.13
N ILE A 20 -31.99 -13.78 11.17
CA ILE A 20 -31.78 -14.82 12.22
C ILE A 20 -30.82 -14.21 13.27
N ILE A 21 -31.39 -13.70 14.37
CA ILE A 21 -30.68 -13.41 15.62
C ILE A 21 -31.12 -14.47 16.63
N SER A 22 -30.16 -15.26 17.12
CA SER A 22 -30.11 -15.81 18.48
C SER A 22 -29.11 -16.98 18.53
N LYS A 23 -27.82 -16.70 18.71
CA LYS A 23 -26.86 -17.73 19.18
C LYS A 23 -25.55 -17.26 19.83
N ASP A 24 -25.36 -15.97 20.10
CA ASP A 24 -24.03 -15.47 20.52
C ASP A 24 -23.93 -14.97 21.97
N ASP A 25 -25.01 -14.92 22.74
CA ASP A 25 -24.94 -14.45 24.15
C ASP A 25 -24.27 -15.48 25.08
N ALA A 26 -24.46 -16.78 24.83
CA ALA A 26 -23.87 -17.85 25.64
C ALA A 26 -22.34 -17.94 25.45
N LYS A 27 -21.87 -17.75 24.21
CA LYS A 27 -20.44 -17.80 23.89
C LYS A 27 -19.70 -16.59 24.47
N TYR A 28 -20.34 -15.42 24.44
CA TYR A 28 -19.81 -14.21 25.07
C TYR A 28 -19.76 -14.34 26.60
N ALA A 29 -20.77 -14.95 27.22
CA ALA A 29 -20.78 -15.21 28.66
C ALA A 29 -19.66 -16.19 29.11
N GLU A 30 -19.41 -17.24 28.33
CA GLU A 30 -18.31 -18.17 28.59
C GLU A 30 -16.93 -17.50 28.46
N GLU A 31 -16.75 -16.63 27.45
CA GLU A 31 -15.50 -15.90 27.25
C GLU A 31 -15.24 -14.88 28.38
N LEU A 32 -16.30 -14.26 28.90
CA LEU A 32 -16.22 -13.36 30.06
C LEU A 32 -15.82 -14.10 31.35
N GLN A 33 -16.38 -15.30 31.58
CA GLN A 33 -16.02 -16.14 32.73
C GLN A 33 -14.55 -16.60 32.69
N VAL A 34 -14.01 -16.85 31.50
CA VAL A 34 -12.59 -17.22 31.32
C VAL A 34 -11.67 -16.04 31.66
N GLN A 35 -12.02 -14.82 31.26
CA GLN A 35 -11.25 -13.62 31.61
C GLN A 35 -11.26 -13.33 33.12
N GLU A 36 -12.39 -13.50 33.80
CA GLU A 36 -12.49 -13.30 35.25
C GLU A 36 -11.63 -14.30 36.03
N ALA A 37 -11.64 -15.58 35.63
CA ALA A 37 -10.83 -16.62 36.26
C ALA A 37 -9.31 -16.36 36.11
N LEU A 38 -8.89 -15.80 34.97
CA LEU A 38 -7.49 -15.43 34.74
C LEU A 38 -7.07 -14.26 35.64
N LEU A 39 -7.92 -13.24 35.79
CA LEU A 39 -7.64 -12.09 36.65
C LEU A 39 -7.59 -12.47 38.14
N ALA A 40 -8.46 -13.37 38.59
CA ALA A 40 -8.45 -13.89 39.96
C ALA A 40 -7.16 -14.68 40.27
N SER A 41 -6.65 -15.41 39.28
CA SER A 41 -5.39 -16.16 39.39
C SER A 41 -4.17 -15.25 39.52
N ILE A 42 -4.15 -14.13 38.76
CA ILE A 42 -3.07 -13.13 38.81
C ILE A 42 -3.05 -12.40 40.15
N SER A 43 -4.23 -12.11 40.73
CA SER A 43 -4.32 -11.45 42.04
C SER A 43 -3.84 -12.35 43.20
N SER A 44 -3.89 -13.68 43.05
CA SER A 44 -3.44 -14.62 44.09
C SER A 44 -1.92 -14.82 44.12
N SER A 45 -1.19 -14.38 43.09
CA SER A 45 0.29 -14.50 43.04
C SER A 45 1.03 -13.30 43.67
N GLN A 46 0.33 -12.25 44.08
CA GLN A 46 0.91 -11.08 44.75
C GLN A 46 0.55 -11.04 46.25
N THR A 47 0.87 -12.10 46.99
CA THR A 47 1.13 -11.98 48.43
C THR A 47 2.63 -12.10 48.64
N THR A 48 3.31 -10.95 48.67
CA THR A 48 4.72 -10.85 49.03
C THR A 48 4.89 -11.13 50.52
N ASP A 49 5.69 -12.16 50.84
CA ASP A 49 6.28 -12.35 52.15
C ASP A 49 6.98 -11.07 52.61
N SER A 50 6.54 -10.51 53.73
CA SER A 50 7.20 -9.40 54.43
C SER A 50 7.58 -9.86 55.82
N ALA A 51 8.81 -10.34 55.97
CA ALA A 51 9.47 -10.47 57.27
C ALA A 51 10.82 -9.74 57.20
N SER A 52 10.85 -8.54 57.78
CA SER A 52 12.06 -7.75 58.00
C SER A 52 12.70 -8.14 59.33
N SER A 53 14.03 -8.25 59.39
CA SER A 53 14.76 -7.94 60.62
C SER A 53 16.20 -7.49 60.35
N SER A 54 16.58 -6.46 61.10
CA SER A 54 17.78 -5.62 61.02
C SER A 54 18.98 -6.27 61.72
N THR A 55 20.21 -5.94 61.31
CA THR A 55 21.28 -5.48 62.22
C THR A 55 22.53 -4.98 61.47
N HIS A 56 23.30 -4.14 62.17
CA HIS A 56 24.26 -3.16 61.65
C HIS A 56 25.74 -3.63 61.58
N LYS A 57 26.53 -2.81 60.84
CA LYS A 57 27.97 -2.44 60.98
C LYS A 57 29.05 -3.40 60.46
N ALA A 58 29.87 -2.89 59.52
CA ALA A 58 31.30 -2.58 59.75
C ALA A 58 31.92 -1.84 58.55
N ARG A 59 32.76 -0.83 58.83
CA ARG A 59 33.67 -0.16 57.89
C ARG A 59 34.88 -1.04 57.61
N THR A 60 35.47 -0.98 56.40
CA THR A 60 36.93 -0.80 56.20
C THR A 60 37.29 -0.41 54.75
N SER A 61 38.01 0.71 54.65
CA SER A 61 39.07 1.12 53.73
C SER A 61 39.31 0.43 52.37
N LEU A 62 39.28 1.27 51.33
CA LEU A 62 40.29 1.47 50.26
C LEU A 62 40.88 0.23 49.56
N GLY A 63 40.52 0.04 48.29
CA GLY A 63 41.29 -0.77 47.36
C GLY A 63 40.62 -1.02 46.01
N SER A 64 41.22 -0.47 44.96
CA SER A 64 41.22 -0.96 43.58
C SER A 64 39.99 -0.78 42.69
N TRP A 65 40.17 0.12 41.72
CA TRP A 65 39.90 -0.11 40.29
C TRP A 65 39.54 -1.57 39.95
N LEU A 66 38.26 -1.79 39.62
CA LEU A 66 37.86 -2.79 38.65
C LEU A 66 36.79 -2.15 37.75
N LYS A 67 37.08 -2.17 36.45
CA LYS A 67 36.17 -1.79 35.37
C LYS A 67 34.90 -2.61 35.51
N ASN A 68 33.83 -1.99 35.99
CA ASN A 68 32.48 -2.46 35.70
C ASN A 68 32.20 -2.09 34.25
N LYS A 69 32.71 -2.91 33.33
CA LYS A 69 32.04 -3.07 32.05
C LYS A 69 30.78 -3.83 32.42
N GLU A 70 29.67 -3.10 32.54
CA GLU A 70 28.35 -3.71 32.47
C GLU A 70 28.34 -4.52 31.18
N VAL A 71 28.57 -5.82 31.31
CA VAL A 71 28.23 -6.77 30.27
C VAL A 71 26.71 -6.79 30.37
N GLU A 72 26.06 -5.98 29.54
CA GLU A 72 24.67 -6.22 29.21
C GLU A 72 24.60 -7.68 28.78
N ILE A 73 24.02 -8.49 29.66
CA ILE A 73 23.66 -9.86 29.35
C ILE A 73 22.62 -9.69 28.26
N ALA A 74 23.06 -9.81 27.00
CA ALA A 74 22.18 -9.75 25.85
C ALA A 74 21.08 -10.77 26.08
N ASP A 75 19.87 -10.28 26.34
CA ASP A 75 18.70 -11.13 26.49
C ASP A 75 18.59 -11.95 25.19
N PRO A 76 18.69 -13.29 25.27
CA PRO A 76 18.70 -14.16 24.10
C PRO A 76 17.40 -14.11 23.28
N THR A 77 16.39 -13.37 23.73
CA THR A 77 15.14 -13.12 22.99
C THR A 77 15.18 -11.88 22.07
N LEU A 78 16.23 -11.06 22.17
CA LEU A 78 16.42 -9.84 21.40
C LEU A 78 17.17 -10.11 20.09
N ASN A 79 16.71 -9.47 19.02
CA ASN A 79 17.32 -9.49 17.69
C ASN A 79 17.81 -8.09 17.34
N ILE A 80 18.95 -8.00 16.66
CA ILE A 80 19.50 -6.70 16.25
C ILE A 80 18.92 -6.33 14.88
N CYS A 81 18.31 -5.16 14.78
CA CYS A 81 17.88 -4.62 13.49
C CYS A 81 19.10 -4.10 12.72
N LYS A 82 19.33 -4.61 11.50
CA LYS A 82 20.49 -4.20 10.67
C LYS A 82 20.38 -2.79 10.05
N ILE A 83 19.30 -2.05 10.29
CA ILE A 83 19.11 -0.68 9.80
C ILE A 83 19.39 0.34 10.91
N CYS A 84 18.65 0.26 12.03
CA CYS A 84 18.88 1.16 13.17
C CYS A 84 19.97 0.68 14.15
N LEU A 85 20.42 -0.57 14.03
CA LEU A 85 21.42 -1.21 14.91
C LEU A 85 20.98 -1.38 16.37
N GLU A 86 19.67 -1.29 16.64
CA GLU A 86 19.10 -1.47 17.97
C GLU A 86 18.63 -2.90 18.22
N ASN A 87 18.65 -3.31 19.49
CA ASN A 87 18.06 -4.56 19.97
C ASN A 87 16.54 -4.46 20.02
N GLN A 88 15.87 -5.46 19.46
CA GLN A 88 14.43 -5.48 19.28
C GLN A 88 13.90 -6.84 19.70
N GLU A 89 12.77 -6.86 20.40
CA GLU A 89 12.10 -8.10 20.74
C GLU A 89 11.70 -8.84 19.47
N SER A 90 11.72 -10.17 19.51
CA SER A 90 11.40 -11.02 18.36
C SER A 90 10.06 -10.68 17.69
N TRP A 91 9.08 -10.21 18.46
CA TRP A 91 7.76 -9.82 17.95
C TRP A 91 7.72 -8.44 17.28
N LYS A 92 8.73 -7.59 17.49
CA LYS A 92 8.91 -6.29 16.79
C LYS A 92 9.67 -6.41 15.47
N MET A 93 10.12 -7.61 15.13
CA MET A 93 10.90 -7.87 13.93
C MET A 93 9.99 -8.31 12.78
N PHE A 94 10.09 -7.59 11.67
CA PHE A 94 9.48 -7.97 10.41
C PHE A 94 10.16 -9.23 9.86
N LYS A 95 9.35 -10.24 9.53
CA LYS A 95 9.81 -11.49 8.91
C LYS A 95 9.34 -11.52 7.47
N ASN A 96 10.27 -11.64 6.54
CA ASN A 96 9.95 -11.87 5.13
C ASN A 96 10.01 -13.37 4.82
N SER A 97 9.00 -13.90 4.13
CA SER A 97 8.98 -15.33 3.75
C SER A 97 9.96 -15.66 2.61
N THR A 98 10.35 -14.64 1.83
CA THR A 98 11.14 -14.80 0.60
C THR A 98 12.64 -14.53 0.78
N CYS A 99 13.08 -14.18 2.00
CA CYS A 99 14.50 -14.10 2.37
C CYS A 99 14.69 -14.15 3.90
N SER A 100 15.89 -14.49 4.37
CA SER A 100 16.22 -14.54 5.81
C SER A 100 16.54 -13.17 6.44
N HIS A 101 16.48 -12.07 5.68
CA HIS A 101 16.71 -10.74 6.22
C HIS A 101 15.53 -10.30 7.10
N SER A 102 15.86 -9.73 8.25
CA SER A 102 14.88 -9.23 9.22
C SER A 102 15.30 -7.87 9.74
N PHE A 103 14.31 -6.99 9.90
CA PHE A 103 14.44 -5.61 10.34
C PHE A 103 13.26 -5.30 11.26
N CYS A 104 13.38 -4.32 12.16
CA CYS A 104 12.23 -3.96 12.98
C CYS A 104 11.09 -3.40 12.12
N TYR A 105 9.86 -3.45 12.64
CA TYR A 105 8.69 -2.92 11.94
C TYR A 105 8.82 -1.43 11.62
N GLU A 106 9.41 -0.65 12.53
CA GLU A 106 9.61 0.78 12.31
C GLU A 106 10.53 1.06 11.10
N CYS A 107 11.68 0.40 11.04
CA CYS A 107 12.61 0.55 9.90
C CYS A 107 11.99 0.03 8.60
N THR A 108 11.26 -1.08 8.66
CA THR A 108 10.57 -1.65 7.49
C THR A 108 9.47 -0.73 6.98
N SER A 109 8.67 -0.16 7.89
CA SER A 109 7.60 0.79 7.57
C SER A 109 8.15 2.07 6.96
N LYS A 110 9.22 2.64 7.52
CA LYS A 110 9.91 3.82 6.95
C LYS A 110 10.46 3.51 5.56
N HIS A 111 11.15 2.38 5.38
CA HIS A 111 11.67 1.97 4.08
C HIS A 111 10.55 1.81 3.03
N ALA A 112 9.48 1.10 3.37
CA ALA A 112 8.36 0.91 2.47
C ALA A 112 7.70 2.25 2.12
N THR A 113 7.51 3.13 3.10
CA THR A 113 6.98 4.48 2.89
C THR A 113 7.81 5.27 1.89
N THR A 114 9.13 5.31 2.08
CA THR A 114 10.04 5.98 1.15
C THR A 114 9.94 5.38 -0.26
N LYS A 115 9.90 4.05 -0.38
CA LYS A 115 9.83 3.38 -1.69
C LYS A 115 8.50 3.61 -2.41
N ILE A 116 7.40 3.69 -1.68
CA ILE A 116 6.08 4.06 -2.23
C ILE A 116 6.11 5.51 -2.72
N GLN A 117 6.70 6.43 -1.95
CA GLN A 117 6.84 7.83 -2.36
C GLN A 117 7.74 8.02 -3.60
N GLU A 118 8.69 7.10 -3.83
CA GLU A 118 9.51 7.03 -5.04
C GLU A 118 8.79 6.36 -6.24
N ASN A 119 7.47 6.15 -6.16
CA ASN A 119 6.65 5.49 -7.18
C ASN A 119 7.11 4.07 -7.53
N ASN A 120 7.53 3.29 -6.54
CA ASN A 120 7.89 1.89 -6.74
C ASN A 120 6.75 0.95 -6.30
N ASN A 121 6.09 0.33 -7.27
CA ASN A 121 4.99 -0.59 -7.03
C ASN A 121 5.41 -1.83 -6.24
N THR A 122 6.68 -2.26 -6.36
CA THR A 122 7.21 -3.45 -5.71
C THR A 122 8.30 -3.10 -4.71
N ILE A 123 7.97 -3.22 -3.43
CA ILE A 123 8.89 -2.89 -2.33
C ILE A 123 9.87 -4.05 -2.12
N LYS A 124 11.13 -3.83 -2.49
CA LYS A 124 12.20 -4.82 -2.30
C LYS A 124 12.72 -4.81 -0.86
N CYS A 125 13.22 -5.96 -0.43
CA CYS A 125 13.91 -6.12 0.83
C CYS A 125 15.10 -5.14 0.95
N PRO A 126 15.26 -4.44 2.09
CA PRO A 126 16.40 -3.54 2.34
C PRO A 126 17.76 -4.24 2.46
N GLY A 127 17.79 -5.58 2.50
CA GLY A 127 19.02 -6.34 2.62
C GLY A 127 19.97 -6.10 1.45
N LEU A 128 21.27 -5.99 1.74
CA LEU A 128 22.31 -5.80 0.73
C LEU A 128 22.22 -6.86 -0.36
N ASN A 129 22.14 -6.41 -1.62
CA ASN A 129 21.99 -7.26 -2.81
C ASN A 129 20.79 -8.21 -2.80
N CYS A 130 19.77 -7.94 -1.95
CA CYS A 130 18.56 -8.75 -1.90
C CYS A 130 17.57 -8.30 -2.98
N LYS A 131 17.06 -9.25 -3.76
CA LYS A 131 16.06 -8.99 -4.82
C LYS A 131 14.65 -9.40 -4.41
N SER A 132 14.49 -10.02 -3.24
CA SER A 132 13.21 -10.49 -2.73
C SER A 132 12.26 -9.31 -2.47
N ALA A 133 11.01 -9.43 -2.90
CA ALA A 133 9.97 -8.48 -2.52
C ALA A 133 9.56 -8.72 -1.06
N LEU A 134 9.22 -7.63 -0.37
CA LEU A 134 8.55 -7.72 0.92
C LEU A 134 7.10 -8.15 0.72
N ASP A 135 6.55 -8.92 1.66
CA ASP A 135 5.16 -9.36 1.61
C ASP A 135 4.19 -8.17 1.68
N PHE A 136 3.30 -8.08 0.71
CA PHE A 136 2.34 -6.98 0.60
C PHE A 136 1.41 -6.92 1.82
N ASN A 137 0.82 -8.07 2.21
CA ASN A 137 -0.15 -8.11 3.30
C ASN A 137 0.47 -7.72 4.64
N ALA A 138 1.69 -8.19 4.91
CA ALA A 138 2.44 -7.81 6.11
C ALA A 138 2.78 -6.31 6.12
N LEU A 139 3.13 -5.73 4.96
CA LEU A 139 3.40 -4.30 4.85
C LEU A 139 2.15 -3.43 5.11
N ARG A 140 0.96 -3.85 4.65
CA ARG A 140 -0.29 -3.10 4.91
C ARG A 140 -0.57 -2.90 6.40
N LEU A 141 -0.11 -3.82 7.25
CA LEU A 141 -0.34 -3.75 8.69
C LEU A 141 0.55 -2.74 9.42
N ILE A 142 1.67 -2.32 8.80
CA ILE A 142 2.69 -1.50 9.47
C ILE A 142 2.92 -0.13 8.82
N ILE A 143 2.42 0.08 7.61
CA ILE A 143 2.56 1.34 6.87
C ILE A 143 1.43 2.32 7.26
N PRO A 144 1.70 3.64 7.35
CA PRO A 144 0.65 4.64 7.57
C PRO A 144 -0.47 4.60 6.53
N LYS A 145 -1.70 4.92 6.96
CA LYS A 145 -2.91 4.78 6.13
C LYS A 145 -2.88 5.63 4.85
N ASP A 146 -2.37 6.86 4.92
CA ASP A 146 -2.24 7.77 3.79
C ASP A 146 -1.24 7.24 2.74
N VAL A 147 -0.15 6.65 3.19
CA VAL A 147 0.85 6.00 2.34
C VAL A 147 0.28 4.73 1.72
N LEU A 148 -0.44 3.92 2.49
CA LEU A 148 -1.12 2.72 1.98
C LEU A 148 -2.12 3.07 0.87
N MET A 149 -2.92 4.13 1.05
CA MET A 149 -3.88 4.57 0.04
C MET A 149 -3.20 4.96 -1.28
N LYS A 150 -2.07 5.66 -1.23
CA LYS A 150 -1.25 5.97 -2.42
C LYS A 150 -0.69 4.72 -3.07
N TRP A 151 -0.26 3.74 -2.28
CA TRP A 151 0.25 2.48 -2.81
C TRP A 151 -0.85 1.67 -3.50
N ASP A 152 -2.04 1.62 -2.91
CA ASP A 152 -3.22 0.97 -3.49
C ASP A 152 -3.62 1.65 -4.83
N GLU A 153 -3.67 2.99 -4.88
CA GLU A 153 -3.94 3.75 -6.10
C GLU A 153 -2.92 3.42 -7.22
N MET A 154 -1.64 3.45 -6.90
CA MET A 154 -0.56 3.12 -7.83
C MET A 154 -0.62 1.67 -8.33
N LEU A 155 -0.97 0.73 -7.45
CA LEU A 155 -1.18 -0.67 -7.83
C LEU A 155 -2.38 -0.79 -8.77
N CYS A 156 -3.50 -0.15 -8.46
CA CYS A 156 -4.67 -0.10 -9.33
C CYS A 156 -4.33 0.48 -10.70
N GLU A 157 -3.67 1.64 -10.76
CA GLU A 157 -3.25 2.27 -12.02
C GLU A 157 -2.35 1.35 -12.86
N SER A 158 -1.48 0.58 -12.21
CA SER A 158 -0.58 -0.35 -12.90
C SER A 158 -1.27 -1.56 -13.53
N THR A 159 -2.51 -1.86 -13.11
CA THR A 159 -3.33 -2.89 -13.76
C THR A 159 -4.00 -2.40 -15.04
N ILE A 160 -4.09 -1.08 -15.24
CA ILE A 160 -4.70 -0.49 -16.42
C ILE A 160 -3.73 -0.59 -17.59
N LEU A 161 -4.13 -1.34 -18.62
CA LEU A 161 -3.36 -1.47 -19.86
C LEU A 161 -3.23 -0.11 -20.56
N GLU A 162 -2.04 0.19 -21.08
CA GLU A 162 -1.79 1.43 -21.82
C GLU A 162 -2.69 1.55 -23.07
N SER A 163 -3.12 0.43 -23.64
CA SER A 163 -4.09 0.39 -24.75
C SER A 163 -5.49 0.88 -24.36
N HIS A 164 -5.85 0.85 -23.08
CA HIS A 164 -7.14 1.34 -22.58
C HIS A 164 -7.08 2.83 -22.25
N LYS A 165 -5.87 3.40 -22.11
CA LYS A 165 -5.68 4.82 -21.82
C LYS A 165 -5.82 5.64 -23.09
N LEU A 166 -6.78 6.56 -23.10
CA LEU A 166 -7.06 7.45 -24.23
C LEU A 166 -7.11 8.90 -23.76
N TYR A 167 -6.39 9.77 -24.45
CA TYR A 167 -6.49 11.20 -24.22
C TYR A 167 -7.53 11.81 -25.17
N CYS A 168 -8.34 12.72 -24.63
CA CYS A 168 -9.20 13.57 -25.43
C CYS A 168 -8.35 14.39 -26.43
N PRO A 169 -8.60 14.31 -27.75
CA PRO A 169 -7.70 14.90 -28.75
C PRO A 169 -7.87 16.43 -28.88
N PHE A 170 -8.82 17.02 -28.18
CA PHE A 170 -9.03 18.46 -28.16
C PHE A 170 -8.05 19.10 -27.19
N ALA A 171 -7.16 19.96 -27.71
CA ALA A 171 -6.06 20.56 -26.94
C ALA A 171 -6.52 21.37 -25.72
N ASP A 172 -7.72 21.97 -25.78
CA ASP A 172 -8.38 22.68 -24.68
C ASP A 172 -8.96 21.76 -23.60
N CYS A 173 -8.90 20.43 -23.77
CA CYS A 173 -9.42 19.45 -22.82
C CYS A 173 -8.35 18.44 -22.39
N SER A 174 -7.78 17.66 -23.32
CA SER A 174 -6.69 16.70 -23.06
C SER A 174 -6.88 15.74 -21.86
N VAL A 175 -8.12 15.52 -21.41
CA VAL A 175 -8.41 14.64 -20.27
C VAL A 175 -8.09 13.18 -20.61
N LEU A 176 -7.51 12.45 -19.65
CA LEU A 176 -7.30 11.01 -19.73
C LEU A 176 -8.61 10.26 -19.46
N LEU A 177 -8.93 9.31 -20.31
CA LEU A 177 -10.10 8.43 -20.24
C LEU A 177 -9.62 6.98 -20.26
N ILE A 178 -10.28 6.13 -19.47
CA ILE A 178 -10.07 4.69 -19.50
C ILE A 178 -11.18 4.07 -20.34
N ASN A 179 -10.81 3.41 -21.44
CA ASN A 179 -11.73 2.73 -22.34
C ASN A 179 -11.63 1.21 -22.16
N ASP A 180 -12.53 0.68 -21.33
CA ASP A 180 -12.61 -0.74 -21.02
C ASP A 180 -13.16 -1.58 -22.18
N ASP A 181 -13.88 -0.95 -23.12
CA ASP A 181 -14.39 -1.59 -24.32
C ASP A 181 -13.68 -1.08 -25.58
N ILE A 182 -12.64 -1.81 -25.98
CA ILE A 182 -11.83 -1.51 -27.16
C ILE A 182 -12.65 -1.66 -28.47
N SER A 183 -13.82 -2.29 -28.44
CA SER A 183 -14.68 -2.43 -29.62
C SER A 183 -15.40 -1.12 -29.99
N ILE A 184 -15.55 -0.21 -29.02
CA ILE A 184 -16.19 1.07 -29.22
C ILE A 184 -15.20 2.04 -29.87
N SER A 185 -15.48 2.41 -31.12
CA SER A 185 -14.66 3.38 -31.87
C SER A 185 -15.02 4.83 -31.59
N LYS A 186 -16.27 5.12 -31.19
CA LYS A 186 -16.75 6.48 -30.88
C LYS A 186 -16.82 6.69 -29.37
N ILE A 187 -16.10 7.68 -28.86
CA ILE A 187 -16.14 8.05 -27.45
C ILE A 187 -16.66 9.47 -27.31
N ASP A 188 -17.60 9.69 -26.38
CA ASP A 188 -18.05 11.01 -25.97
C ASP A 188 -17.28 11.45 -24.72
N CYS A 189 -16.54 12.55 -24.81
CA CYS A 189 -15.75 13.03 -23.68
C CYS A 189 -16.67 13.53 -22.54
N PRO A 190 -16.55 13.03 -21.30
CA PRO A 190 -17.35 13.49 -20.16
C PRO A 190 -17.13 14.97 -19.81
N VAL A 191 -15.94 15.49 -20.10
CA VAL A 191 -15.51 16.85 -19.72
C VAL A 191 -15.96 17.89 -20.74
N CYS A 192 -15.51 17.77 -22.00
CA CYS A 192 -15.84 18.76 -23.03
C CYS A 192 -17.07 18.41 -23.86
N ARG A 193 -17.67 17.23 -23.65
CA ARG A 193 -18.87 16.72 -24.35
C ARG A 193 -18.72 16.55 -25.86
N ARG A 194 -17.50 16.64 -26.40
CA ARG A 194 -17.20 16.41 -27.82
C ARG A 194 -16.87 14.95 -28.06
N SER A 195 -17.34 14.42 -29.19
CA SER A 195 -17.05 13.06 -29.62
C SER A 195 -15.71 12.95 -30.35
N PHE A 196 -15.01 11.85 -30.16
CA PHE A 196 -13.78 11.54 -30.88
C PHE A 196 -13.64 10.06 -31.21
N CYS A 197 -12.78 9.74 -32.17
CA CYS A 197 -12.48 8.38 -32.56
C CYS A 197 -11.38 7.77 -31.66
N ALA A 198 -11.67 6.69 -30.95
CA ALA A 198 -10.74 5.99 -30.07
C ALA A 198 -9.56 5.37 -30.85
N VAL A 199 -9.81 4.92 -32.08
CA VAL A 199 -8.81 4.27 -32.94
C VAL A 199 -7.88 5.30 -33.58
N CYS A 200 -8.44 6.34 -34.20
CA CYS A 200 -7.66 7.36 -34.91
C CYS A 200 -7.17 8.50 -34.01
N ARG A 201 -7.72 8.65 -32.81
CA ARG A 201 -7.41 9.71 -31.83
C ARG A 201 -7.59 11.13 -32.40
N VAL A 202 -8.70 11.35 -33.10
CA VAL A 202 -9.08 12.61 -33.75
C VAL A 202 -10.55 12.93 -33.50
N PRO A 203 -11.02 14.17 -33.72
CA PRO A 203 -12.46 14.47 -33.71
C PRO A 203 -13.26 13.44 -34.52
N TRP A 204 -14.45 13.14 -34.03
CA TRP A 204 -15.27 12.06 -34.61
C TRP A 204 -15.52 12.27 -36.11
N HIS A 205 -15.42 11.18 -36.87
CA HIS A 205 -15.66 11.16 -38.31
C HIS A 205 -16.65 10.03 -38.65
N SER A 206 -17.79 10.39 -39.25
CA SER A 206 -18.82 9.43 -39.69
C SER A 206 -18.73 9.09 -41.17
N GLU A 207 -18.04 9.93 -41.94
CA GLU A 207 -18.05 9.91 -43.40
C GLU A 207 -17.07 8.88 -43.97
N PHE A 208 -16.10 8.45 -43.14
CA PHE A 208 -15.04 7.53 -43.52
C PHE A 208 -14.79 6.51 -42.41
N THR A 209 -14.43 5.29 -42.81
CA THR A 209 -13.87 4.30 -41.88
C THR A 209 -12.48 4.74 -41.41
N CYS A 210 -12.04 4.27 -40.24
CA CYS A 210 -10.70 4.54 -39.72
C CYS A 210 -9.59 4.20 -40.74
N LYS A 211 -9.77 3.11 -41.51
CA LYS A 211 -8.82 2.68 -42.57
C LYS A 211 -8.77 3.67 -43.74
N GLU A 212 -9.90 4.27 -44.11
CA GLU A 212 -9.94 5.28 -45.17
C GLU A 212 -9.36 6.61 -44.68
N PHE A 213 -9.68 6.99 -43.44
CA PHE A 213 -9.14 8.19 -42.80
C PHE A 213 -7.60 8.18 -42.75
N GLU A 214 -7.01 7.05 -42.35
CA GLU A 214 -5.55 6.87 -42.32
C GLU A 214 -4.92 7.06 -43.72
N LYS A 215 -5.50 6.46 -44.76
CA LYS A 215 -5.01 6.61 -46.15
C LYS A 215 -5.07 8.06 -46.64
N LEU A 216 -6.12 8.80 -46.28
CA LEU A 216 -6.26 10.21 -46.66
C LEU A 216 -5.19 11.08 -45.99
N ASN A 217 -4.87 10.79 -44.72
CA ASN A 217 -3.90 11.57 -43.98
C ASN A 217 -2.46 11.31 -44.47
N SER A 218 -2.12 10.06 -44.79
CA SER A 218 -0.81 9.69 -45.36
C SER A 218 -0.54 10.38 -46.71
N LYS A 219 -1.56 10.52 -47.57
CA LYS A 219 -1.43 11.23 -48.86
C LYS A 219 -1.21 12.74 -48.73
N LYS A 220 -1.69 13.37 -47.65
CA LYS A 220 -1.48 14.80 -47.39
C LYS A 220 -0.08 15.10 -46.87
N LYS A 221 0.56 14.15 -46.17
CA LYS A 221 1.91 14.32 -45.62
C LYS A 221 3.01 14.20 -46.68
N GLY A 222 2.85 13.33 -47.68
CA GLY A 222 3.78 13.18 -48.80
C GLY A 222 3.69 14.24 -49.91
N LYS A 223 2.99 15.36 -49.68
CA LYS A 223 2.78 16.44 -50.68
C LYS A 223 3.36 17.80 -50.25
N LYS A 224 4.11 17.83 -49.14
CA LYS A 224 4.72 19.07 -48.60
C LYS A 224 6.22 19.21 -48.92
N ASP A 225 6.80 18.28 -49.66
CA ASP A 225 8.26 18.23 -49.88
C ASP A 225 8.68 18.67 -51.30
N ASP A 226 7.71 19.02 -52.16
CA ASP A 226 7.95 19.40 -53.56
C ASP A 226 7.66 20.90 -53.80
N GLY A 227 8.38 21.79 -53.13
CA GLY A 227 8.20 23.22 -53.39
C GLY A 227 8.99 24.20 -52.54
N MET A 228 10.31 24.20 -52.65
CA MET A 228 11.11 25.44 -52.62
C MET A 228 12.53 25.17 -53.16
N ALA A 229 12.71 25.36 -54.46
CA ALA A 229 14.03 25.57 -55.07
C ALA A 229 13.98 26.89 -55.86
N VAL A 230 14.38 27.97 -55.19
CA VAL A 230 14.79 29.29 -55.72
C VAL A 230 15.61 29.89 -54.56
N SER A 231 16.89 30.26 -54.64
CA SER A 231 17.83 30.58 -55.72
C SER A 231 19.21 29.97 -55.45
#